data_AF-A0A150G9P5-F1
#
_entry.id   AF-A0A150G9P5-F1
#
_cell.length_a   1.000
_cell.length_b   1.000
_cell.length_c   1.000
_cell.angle_alpha   90.00
_cell.angle_beta   90.00
_cell.angle_gamma   90.00
#
_symmetry.space_group_name_H-M   'P 1'
#
loop_
_entity.id
_entity.type
_entity.pdbx_description
1 polymer ?
#
loop_
_entity_poly.entity_id
_entity_poly.type
_entity_poly.pdbx_seq_one_letter_code
_entity_poly.pdbx_strand_id
1 'polypeptide(L)'
;MILRVRKRPGKEGEDVLKQDGEAEPDPDEDWLEEEDDEYDDRDPASRPRRPANPADTTINVFTVASGHMYERLQKIMFLSVVRHTKAKVKFWIIKNYMSPEHKQVVPALAEKFGFEYEFVTYKWPHWLHKQTDKQRLIWAYKILFLDVLFPLNVDRIIFVDSDQVVRADLSELYHMDLHGAPYAYTPFCDNNADMDEYRFWKGGFWRDHLQGKPYHISALYLVDLKRFRQIAAGDQLRVVYDQLSKDPNSLANLDQDLPNYAQHSIRIHSLPQEWLWCESWCGNATKSKAKTIDLCNNPRTKEPKLSAARRIIGPLWEQLDAEQEGVTREVQRHLERLEAQRAREAAEGGMAAEGPAEGGAEEGGLSSYVSPDESGAVWVEGDLGAVAGGLAGAGEGGAGEGEGVAPEEAQEEVEAPSDAGEGPVFGWDHTEL
;
A
#
# COMPACT_ATOMS: atom_id res chain seq x y z
N MET A 1 14.33 -19.14 -14.11
CA MET A 1 15.77 -19.11 -13.77
C MET A 1 15.95 -19.81 -12.43
N ILE A 2 16.88 -20.77 -12.30
CA ILE A 2 17.22 -21.39 -11.00
C ILE A 2 18.59 -20.84 -10.60
N LEU A 3 18.63 -19.98 -9.58
CA LEU A 3 19.86 -19.46 -9.02
C LEU A 3 20.40 -20.44 -7.96
N ARG A 4 21.67 -20.83 -8.06
CA ARG A 4 22.35 -21.66 -7.05
C ARG A 4 23.36 -20.79 -6.31
N VAL A 5 23.21 -20.71 -4.99
CA VAL A 5 24.10 -19.94 -4.12
C VAL A 5 24.75 -20.90 -3.12
N ARG A 6 26.05 -20.71 -2.84
CA ARG A 6 26.80 -21.49 -1.85
C ARG A 6 27.49 -20.52 -0.89
N LYS A 7 27.32 -20.74 0.43
CA LYS A 7 28.08 -20.00 1.44
C LYS A 7 29.58 -20.25 1.24
N ARG A 8 30.41 -19.25 1.54
CA ARG A 8 31.86 -19.38 1.47
C ARG A 8 32.33 -20.44 2.49
N PRO A 9 33.40 -21.20 2.20
CA PRO A 9 33.94 -22.17 3.15
C PRO A 9 34.30 -21.50 4.49
N GLY A 10 33.94 -22.14 5.61
CA GLY A 10 34.20 -21.64 6.97
C GLY A 10 33.23 -20.53 7.43
N LYS A 11 32.21 -20.22 6.63
CA LYS A 11 31.19 -19.20 6.90
C LYS A 11 29.78 -19.81 6.97
N GLU A 12 29.67 -21.12 7.19
CA GLU A 12 28.42 -21.86 7.14
C GLU A 12 27.43 -21.43 8.23
N GLY A 13 27.95 -21.10 9.42
CA GLY A 13 27.17 -20.65 10.59
C GLY A 13 26.83 -19.16 10.61
N GLU A 14 27.39 -18.35 9.71
CA GLU A 14 27.09 -16.91 9.67
C GLU A 14 25.75 -16.65 8.99
N ASP A 15 24.90 -15.87 9.64
CA ASP A 15 23.70 -15.33 9.01
C ASP A 15 24.11 -14.27 7.98
N VAL A 16 23.56 -14.37 6.78
CA VAL A 16 23.81 -13.44 5.67
C VAL A 16 23.19 -12.07 5.95
N LEU A 17 22.21 -12.01 6.86
CA LEU A 17 21.46 -10.79 7.19
C LEU A 17 21.92 -10.11 8.49
N LYS A 18 22.85 -10.71 9.25
CA LYS A 18 23.44 -10.08 10.44
C LYS A 18 24.43 -8.98 10.02
N GLN A 19 24.36 -7.81 10.66
CA GLN A 19 25.37 -6.75 10.51
C GLN A 19 26.48 -6.95 11.55
N ASP A 20 27.71 -6.61 11.16
CA ASP A 20 28.87 -6.64 12.05
C ASP A 20 28.63 -5.70 13.26
N GLY A 21 28.62 -6.25 14.48
CA GLY A 21 28.54 -5.49 15.74
C GLY A 21 27.25 -5.66 16.56
N GLU A 22 26.25 -6.42 16.10
CA GLU A 22 25.07 -6.74 16.91
C GLU A 22 25.35 -8.02 17.74
N ALA A 23 25.68 -7.84 19.04
CA ALA A 23 25.75 -8.95 19.99
C ALA A 23 24.36 -9.57 20.20
N GLU A 24 24.30 -10.89 20.40
CA GLU A 24 23.07 -11.56 20.85
C GLU A 24 22.67 -10.96 22.20
N PRO A 25 21.40 -10.60 22.44
CA PRO A 25 20.96 -10.17 23.76
C PRO A 25 21.09 -11.34 24.72
N ASP A 26 22.02 -11.25 25.69
CA ASP A 26 22.09 -12.15 26.82
C ASP A 26 20.82 -11.95 27.68
N PRO A 27 20.01 -12.99 27.96
CA PRO A 27 18.82 -12.85 28.77
C PRO A 27 19.07 -12.48 30.24
N ASP A 28 20.31 -12.51 30.75
CA ASP A 28 20.60 -12.37 32.18
C ASP A 28 21.56 -11.21 32.57
N GLU A 29 21.87 -10.25 31.69
CA GLU A 29 22.88 -9.22 32.01
C GLU A 29 22.28 -7.91 32.58
N ASP A 30 22.42 -7.77 33.90
CA ASP A 30 22.11 -6.57 34.71
C ASP A 30 23.11 -5.44 34.41
N TRP A 31 22.59 -4.23 34.21
CA TRP A 31 23.31 -3.04 33.79
C TRP A 31 24.24 -2.48 34.88
N LEU A 32 25.55 -2.62 34.69
CA LEU A 32 26.56 -1.75 35.31
C LEU A 32 27.50 -1.22 34.22
N GLU A 33 27.45 0.11 34.03
CA GLU A 33 28.29 0.88 33.13
C GLU A 33 29.74 0.91 33.64
N GLU A 34 30.71 0.56 32.79
CA GLU A 34 32.06 1.11 32.87
C GLU A 34 32.52 1.54 31.47
N GLU A 35 32.92 2.82 31.40
CA GLU A 35 33.60 3.45 30.28
C GLU A 35 35.04 2.91 30.18
N ASP A 36 35.52 2.62 28.97
CA ASP A 36 36.95 2.71 28.68
C ASP A 36 37.16 3.08 27.20
N ASP A 37 37.87 4.21 27.01
CA ASP A 37 38.34 4.74 25.73
C ASP A 37 39.59 3.98 25.27
N GLU A 38 39.52 3.25 24.14
CA GLU A 38 40.71 2.77 23.44
C GLU A 38 40.66 3.07 21.93
N TYR A 39 41.72 3.73 21.47
CA TYR A 39 42.00 4.14 20.09
C TYR A 39 42.07 2.93 19.14
N ASP A 40 41.29 2.92 18.06
CA ASP A 40 41.38 1.88 17.03
C ASP A 40 41.48 2.44 15.60
N ASP A 41 42.45 1.92 14.87
CA ASP A 41 42.97 2.33 13.56
C ASP A 41 42.41 1.38 12.47
N ARG A 42 41.08 1.35 12.30
CA ARG A 42 40.39 0.45 11.36
C ARG A 42 39.95 1.11 10.04
N ASP A 43 39.97 0.25 9.01
CA ASP A 43 39.53 0.40 7.61
C ASP A 43 38.34 1.39 7.42
N PRO A 44 38.40 2.35 6.47
CA PRO A 44 37.31 3.31 6.23
C PRO A 44 35.95 2.67 5.90
N ALA A 45 35.90 1.38 5.54
CA ALA A 45 34.66 0.63 5.33
C ALA A 45 33.97 0.16 6.63
N SER A 46 34.65 0.13 7.78
CA SER A 46 34.11 -0.34 9.07
C SER A 46 33.66 0.78 10.00
N ARG A 47 33.56 2.03 9.52
CA ARG A 47 33.02 3.12 10.33
C ARG A 47 31.51 2.94 10.52
N PRO A 48 30.99 2.96 11.75
CA PRO A 48 29.54 3.06 11.94
C PRO A 48 29.06 4.29 11.18
N ARG A 49 28.06 4.10 10.30
CA ARG A 49 27.38 5.22 9.66
C ARG A 49 26.95 6.16 10.78
N ARG A 50 27.45 7.40 10.75
CA ARG A 50 26.96 8.46 11.65
C ARG A 50 25.43 8.39 11.63
N PRO A 51 24.75 8.39 12.79
CA PRO A 51 23.31 8.46 12.82
C PRO A 51 22.91 9.65 11.95
N ALA A 52 22.09 9.39 10.93
CA ALA A 52 21.61 10.43 10.04
C ALA A 52 21.02 11.52 10.93
N ASN A 53 21.43 12.77 10.71
CA ASN A 53 20.85 13.89 11.43
C ASN A 53 19.33 13.80 11.23
N PRO A 54 18.49 13.75 12.29
CA PRO A 54 17.04 13.62 12.15
C PRO A 54 16.43 14.67 11.21
N ALA A 55 17.09 15.82 11.06
CA ALA A 55 16.72 16.90 10.15
C ALA A 55 16.97 16.61 8.65
N ASP A 56 17.83 15.65 8.31
CA ASP A 56 18.12 15.20 6.94
C ASP A 56 17.42 13.88 6.58
N THR A 57 16.70 13.27 7.54
CA THR A 57 16.02 12.00 7.35
C THR A 57 14.70 12.21 6.60
N THR A 58 14.57 11.59 5.42
CA THR A 58 13.31 11.53 4.69
C THR A 58 12.34 10.58 5.40
N ILE A 59 11.15 11.07 5.75
CA ILE A 59 10.05 10.27 6.27
C ILE A 59 9.40 9.53 5.12
N ASN A 60 9.46 8.20 5.17
CA ASN A 60 8.82 7.34 4.19
C ASN A 60 7.42 6.97 4.65
N VAL A 61 6.40 7.35 3.89
CA VAL A 61 5.00 7.02 4.14
C VAL A 61 4.49 6.16 3.00
N PHE A 62 3.88 5.01 3.27
CA PHE A 62 3.19 4.24 2.24
C PHE A 62 1.68 4.20 2.45
N THR A 63 0.96 4.12 1.34
CA THR A 63 -0.49 4.17 1.34
C THR A 63 -1.07 3.50 0.08
N VAL A 64 -2.36 3.20 0.14
CA VAL A 64 -3.12 2.65 -0.98
C VAL A 64 -4.51 3.27 -0.99
N ALA A 65 -5.02 3.52 -2.19
CA ALA A 65 -6.38 3.95 -2.43
C ALA A 65 -6.97 3.15 -3.59
N SER A 66 -8.25 2.83 -3.49
CA SER A 66 -9.01 2.17 -4.56
C SER A 66 -10.36 2.86 -4.70
N GLY A 67 -10.56 3.50 -5.85
CA GLY A 67 -11.77 4.24 -6.19
C GLY A 67 -11.68 5.73 -5.87
N HIS A 68 -12.41 6.54 -6.65
CA HIS A 68 -12.28 8.01 -6.66
C HIS A 68 -12.49 8.67 -5.29
N MET A 69 -13.38 8.14 -4.45
CA MET A 69 -13.58 8.67 -3.10
C MET A 69 -12.32 8.52 -2.24
N TYR A 70 -11.71 7.33 -2.21
CA TYR A 70 -10.49 7.11 -1.45
C TYR A 70 -9.29 7.82 -2.08
N GLU A 71 -9.25 8.00 -3.38
CA GLU A 71 -8.23 8.81 -4.05
C GLU A 71 -8.34 10.29 -3.67
N ARG A 72 -9.55 10.82 -3.51
CA ARG A 72 -9.77 12.18 -2.95
C ARG A 72 -9.26 12.26 -1.52
N LEU A 73 -9.64 11.31 -0.67
CA LEU A 73 -9.18 11.25 0.71
C LEU A 73 -7.64 11.10 0.80
N GLN A 74 -7.04 10.28 -0.06
CA GLN A 74 -5.59 10.10 -0.11
C GLN A 74 -4.85 11.40 -0.42
N LYS A 75 -5.38 12.23 -1.34
CA LYS A 75 -4.81 13.56 -1.59
C LYS A 75 -4.88 14.45 -0.34
N ILE A 76 -6.00 14.43 0.37
CA ILE A 76 -6.15 15.15 1.65
C ILE A 76 -5.15 14.63 2.68
N MET A 77 -4.95 13.32 2.77
CA MET A 77 -3.96 12.68 3.64
C MET A 77 -2.56 13.19 3.33
N PHE A 78 -2.14 13.22 2.04
CA PHE A 78 -0.84 13.77 1.64
C PHE A 78 -0.64 15.19 2.13
N LEU A 79 -1.62 16.06 1.86
CA LEU A 79 -1.55 17.45 2.29
C LEU A 79 -1.53 17.58 3.81
N SER A 80 -2.30 16.76 4.53
CA SER A 80 -2.29 16.77 6.00
C SER A 80 -0.92 16.42 6.57
N VAL A 81 -0.21 15.44 6.00
CA VAL A 81 1.15 15.09 6.43
C VAL A 81 2.13 16.22 6.16
N VAL A 82 2.18 16.70 4.92
CA VAL A 82 3.14 17.73 4.48
C VAL A 82 2.96 19.04 5.25
N ARG A 83 1.72 19.39 5.63
CA ARG A 83 1.43 20.61 6.41
C ARG A 83 1.93 20.56 7.86
N HIS A 84 2.08 19.37 8.44
CA HIS A 84 2.39 19.20 9.86
C HIS A 84 3.83 18.71 10.11
N THR A 85 4.67 18.61 9.07
CA THR A 85 6.08 18.24 9.22
C THR A 85 7.00 19.23 8.50
N LYS A 86 8.21 19.37 9.03
CA LYS A 86 9.32 20.09 8.37
C LYS A 86 10.31 19.13 7.70
N ALA A 87 10.21 17.84 7.98
CA ALA A 87 11.06 16.83 7.37
C ALA A 87 10.67 16.63 5.90
N LYS A 88 11.62 16.12 5.11
CA LYS A 88 11.31 15.67 3.74
C LYS A 88 10.39 14.46 3.82
N VAL A 89 9.37 14.42 2.98
CA VAL A 89 8.42 13.30 2.93
C VAL A 89 8.50 12.63 1.57
N LYS A 90 8.57 11.30 1.57
CA LYS A 90 8.42 10.47 0.38
C LYS A 90 7.21 9.55 0.52
N PHE A 91 6.26 9.66 -0.41
CA PHE A 91 5.09 8.80 -0.47
C PHE A 91 5.30 7.59 -1.40
N TRP A 92 5.09 6.39 -0.88
CA TRP A 92 5.14 5.14 -1.62
C TRP A 92 3.71 4.65 -1.87
N ILE A 93 3.29 4.58 -3.13
CA ILE A 93 1.87 4.39 -3.47
C ILE A 93 1.69 3.14 -4.32
N ILE A 94 0.75 2.27 -3.93
CA ILE A 94 0.50 1.01 -4.67
C ILE A 94 -0.21 1.31 -6.01
N LYS A 95 0.50 1.09 -7.12
CA LYS A 95 0.09 1.49 -8.48
C LYS A 95 -1.17 0.77 -8.99
N ASN A 96 -1.40 -0.47 -8.56
CA ASN A 96 -2.33 -1.40 -9.20
C ASN A 96 -3.80 -1.00 -9.06
N TYR A 97 -4.13 -0.21 -8.04
CA TYR A 97 -5.51 0.09 -7.66
C TYR A 97 -5.91 1.55 -7.92
N MET A 98 -4.98 2.36 -8.42
CA MET A 98 -5.16 3.77 -8.72
C MET A 98 -5.73 3.99 -10.12
N SER A 99 -6.66 4.95 -10.22
CA SER A 99 -7.20 5.47 -11.47
C SER A 99 -6.12 6.17 -12.31
N PRO A 100 -6.28 6.20 -13.65
CA PRO A 100 -5.38 6.94 -14.53
C PRO A 100 -5.29 8.43 -14.17
N GLU A 101 -6.43 9.03 -13.80
CA GLU A 101 -6.51 10.43 -13.38
C GLU A 101 -5.63 10.68 -12.14
N HIS A 102 -5.78 9.86 -11.10
CA HIS A 102 -5.04 10.05 -9.86
C HIS A 102 -3.52 9.89 -10.05
N LYS A 103 -3.09 9.01 -10.96
CA LYS A 103 -1.68 8.89 -11.37
C LYS A 103 -1.11 10.16 -12.01
N GLN A 104 -1.95 10.97 -12.64
CA GLN A 104 -1.56 12.23 -13.27
C GLN A 104 -1.64 13.42 -12.31
N VAL A 105 -2.50 13.35 -11.29
CA VAL A 105 -2.63 14.41 -10.27
C VAL A 105 -1.53 14.35 -9.21
N VAL A 106 -1.07 13.16 -8.80
CA VAL A 106 0.00 13.01 -7.80
C VAL A 106 1.28 13.77 -8.13
N PRO A 107 1.82 13.72 -9.36
CA PRO A 107 3.00 14.52 -9.75
C PRO A 107 2.80 16.02 -9.55
N ALA A 108 1.64 16.56 -9.93
CA ALA A 108 1.34 17.99 -9.77
C ALA A 108 1.20 18.39 -8.29
N LEU A 109 0.67 17.50 -7.43
CA LEU A 109 0.67 17.70 -5.99
C LEU A 109 2.10 17.69 -5.42
N ALA A 110 2.93 16.74 -5.86
CA ALA A 110 4.31 16.61 -5.43
C ALA A 110 5.13 17.87 -5.72
N GLU A 111 5.01 18.40 -6.93
CA GLU A 111 5.67 19.64 -7.34
C GLU A 111 5.18 20.84 -6.52
N LYS A 112 3.85 20.99 -6.37
CA LYS A 112 3.26 22.15 -5.69
C LYS A 112 3.51 22.19 -4.19
N PHE A 113 3.50 21.02 -3.54
CA PHE A 113 3.59 20.92 -2.08
C PHE A 113 4.95 20.43 -1.59
N GLY A 114 5.88 20.09 -2.49
CA GLY A 114 7.28 19.82 -2.16
C GLY A 114 7.51 18.48 -1.46
N PHE A 115 6.90 17.41 -1.98
CA PHE A 115 7.14 16.04 -1.50
C PHE A 115 7.62 15.13 -2.63
N GLU A 116 8.30 14.04 -2.27
CA GLU A 116 8.70 12.99 -3.22
C GLU A 116 7.64 11.89 -3.27
N TYR A 117 7.56 11.17 -4.39
CA TYR A 117 6.67 10.02 -4.49
C TYR A 117 7.28 8.91 -5.34
N GLU A 118 6.82 7.69 -5.14
CA GLU A 118 7.16 6.55 -5.99
C GLU A 118 5.97 5.58 -6.08
N PHE A 119 5.65 5.16 -7.30
CA PHE A 119 4.63 4.14 -7.53
C PHE A 119 5.25 2.75 -7.44
N VAL A 120 4.86 1.98 -6.43
CA VAL A 120 5.36 0.63 -6.19
C VAL A 120 4.33 -0.42 -6.57
N THR A 121 4.83 -1.59 -6.93
CA THR A 121 4.01 -2.78 -7.18
C THR A 121 4.85 -4.03 -6.97
N TYR A 122 4.18 -5.11 -6.61
CA TYR A 122 4.79 -6.42 -6.51
C TYR A 122 3.83 -7.44 -7.13
N LYS A 123 4.35 -8.39 -7.90
CA LYS A 123 3.52 -9.43 -8.49
C LYS A 123 3.21 -10.48 -7.44
N TRP A 124 1.92 -10.80 -7.28
CA TRP A 124 1.48 -11.88 -6.38
C TRP A 124 2.20 -13.20 -6.72
N PRO A 125 2.91 -13.83 -5.77
CA PRO A 125 3.61 -15.08 -6.04
C PRO A 125 2.66 -16.24 -6.35
N HIS A 126 2.99 -17.05 -7.34
CA HIS A 126 2.14 -18.17 -7.80
C HIS A 126 1.89 -19.25 -6.74
N TRP A 127 2.79 -19.36 -5.75
CA TRP A 127 2.71 -20.35 -4.67
C TRP A 127 1.88 -19.89 -3.47
N LEU A 128 1.60 -18.59 -3.36
CA LEU A 128 0.87 -18.01 -2.23
C LEU A 128 -0.63 -18.03 -2.53
N HIS A 129 -1.45 -18.57 -1.64
CA HIS A 129 -2.90 -18.64 -1.85
C HIS A 129 -3.51 -17.28 -2.21
N LYS A 130 -4.13 -17.17 -3.40
CA LYS A 130 -4.58 -15.89 -3.97
C LYS A 130 -5.98 -15.52 -3.50
N GLN A 131 -6.19 -14.24 -3.20
CA GLN A 131 -7.53 -13.70 -2.94
C GLN A 131 -8.25 -13.34 -4.25
N THR A 132 -9.56 -13.62 -4.30
CA THR A 132 -10.44 -13.28 -5.43
C THR A 132 -11.08 -11.91 -5.24
N ASP A 133 -11.45 -11.56 -4.01
CA ASP A 133 -12.02 -10.25 -3.68
C ASP A 133 -10.96 -9.13 -3.74
N LYS A 134 -11.34 -8.01 -4.37
CA LYS A 134 -10.44 -6.87 -4.57
C LYS A 134 -10.05 -6.21 -3.25
N GLN A 135 -10.96 -6.13 -2.29
CA GLN A 135 -10.69 -5.51 -0.99
C GLN A 135 -9.70 -6.35 -0.18
N ARG A 136 -9.89 -7.68 -0.14
CA ARG A 136 -8.96 -8.62 0.50
C ARG A 136 -7.58 -8.61 -0.15
N LEU A 137 -7.49 -8.45 -1.47
CA LEU A 137 -6.21 -8.25 -2.16
C LEU A 137 -5.51 -6.98 -1.66
N ILE A 138 -6.21 -5.84 -1.60
CA ILE A 138 -5.64 -4.57 -1.11
C ILE A 138 -5.13 -4.73 0.34
N TRP A 139 -5.91 -5.36 1.21
CA TRP A 139 -5.49 -5.66 2.59
C TRP A 139 -4.25 -6.54 2.64
N ALA A 140 -4.15 -7.56 1.78
CA ALA A 140 -2.96 -8.39 1.70
C ALA A 140 -1.72 -7.60 1.29
N TYR A 141 -1.84 -6.69 0.32
CA TYR A 141 -0.73 -5.83 -0.10
C TYR A 141 -0.26 -4.85 0.99
N LYS A 142 -1.13 -4.48 1.95
CA LYS A 142 -0.73 -3.66 3.10
C LYS A 142 0.30 -4.38 3.99
N ILE A 143 0.25 -5.71 4.10
CA ILE A 143 1.01 -6.45 5.12
C ILE A 143 1.97 -7.53 4.59
N LEU A 144 1.60 -8.28 3.54
CA LEU A 144 2.33 -9.49 3.14
C LEU A 144 3.65 -9.24 2.42
N PHE A 145 3.85 -8.05 1.87
CA PHE A 145 4.97 -7.76 0.96
C PHE A 145 5.87 -6.62 1.44
N LEU A 146 5.77 -6.23 2.71
CA LEU A 146 6.53 -5.10 3.27
C LEU A 146 8.05 -5.26 3.09
N ASP A 147 8.58 -6.48 3.16
CA ASP A 147 9.99 -6.79 3.00
C ASP A 147 10.52 -6.61 1.57
N VAL A 148 9.65 -6.84 0.57
CA VAL A 148 10.02 -6.92 -0.87
C VAL A 148 9.46 -5.77 -1.72
N LEU A 149 8.47 -5.03 -1.22
CA LEU A 149 7.81 -3.95 -1.95
C LEU A 149 8.70 -2.70 -2.06
N PHE A 150 9.59 -2.50 -1.09
CA PHE A 150 10.47 -1.33 -1.01
C PHE A 150 11.93 -1.70 -1.25
N PRO A 151 12.72 -0.81 -1.87
CA PRO A 151 14.17 -0.98 -2.00
C PRO A 151 14.88 -1.27 -0.66
N LEU A 152 16.02 -1.97 -0.73
CA LEU A 152 16.79 -2.38 0.47
C LEU A 152 17.37 -1.20 1.26
N ASN A 153 17.54 -0.03 0.63
CA ASN A 153 18.02 1.18 1.29
C ASN A 153 16.92 1.96 2.04
N VAL A 154 15.68 1.49 2.02
CA VAL A 154 14.60 2.02 2.86
C VAL A 154 14.58 1.24 4.17
N ASP A 155 14.99 1.90 5.24
CA ASP A 155 15.17 1.28 6.56
C ASP A 155 13.88 1.27 7.40
N ARG A 156 13.02 2.27 7.23
CA ARG A 156 11.75 2.40 7.97
C ARG A 156 10.65 2.96 7.08
N ILE A 157 9.41 2.60 7.39
CA ILE A 157 8.25 3.12 6.67
C ILE A 157 7.02 3.19 7.57
N ILE A 158 6.20 4.24 7.40
CA ILE A 158 4.92 4.40 8.09
C ILE A 158 3.79 4.10 7.11
N PHE A 159 2.88 3.21 7.48
CA PHE A 159 1.61 3.09 6.78
C PHE A 159 0.62 4.12 7.27
N VAL A 160 -0.05 4.81 6.34
CA VAL A 160 -1.19 5.68 6.65
C VAL A 160 -2.35 5.34 5.71
N ASP A 161 -3.49 4.91 6.27
CA ASP A 161 -4.71 4.68 5.49
C ASP A 161 -5.16 5.96 4.79
N SER A 162 -5.74 5.81 3.60
CA SER A 162 -6.03 6.95 2.70
C SER A 162 -7.09 7.91 3.25
N ASP A 163 -7.91 7.47 4.21
CA ASP A 163 -8.94 8.26 4.86
C ASP A 163 -8.53 8.88 6.20
N GLN A 164 -7.24 8.81 6.55
CA GLN A 164 -6.71 9.49 7.72
C GLN A 164 -6.39 10.96 7.44
N VAL A 165 -6.53 11.78 8.49
CA VAL A 165 -5.97 13.13 8.55
C VAL A 165 -4.97 13.22 9.69
N VAL A 166 -3.74 13.61 9.35
CA VAL A 166 -2.63 13.79 10.28
C VAL A 166 -2.59 15.23 10.78
N ARG A 167 -2.41 15.39 12.09
CA ARG A 167 -2.38 16.67 12.82
C ARG A 167 -1.07 16.92 13.58
N ALA A 168 -0.17 15.95 13.59
CA ALA A 168 1.13 16.01 14.27
C ALA A 168 2.28 15.71 13.30
N ASP A 169 3.51 15.99 13.73
CA ASP A 169 4.70 15.68 12.93
C ASP A 169 4.96 14.16 12.95
N LEU A 170 4.83 13.51 11.78
CA LEU A 170 5.13 12.07 11.64
C LEU A 170 6.59 11.72 11.95
N SER A 171 7.49 12.71 12.00
CA SER A 171 8.87 12.51 12.43
C SER A 171 8.93 11.92 13.85
N GLU A 172 8.01 12.29 14.73
CA GLU A 172 7.92 11.73 16.08
C GLU A 172 7.67 10.21 16.06
N LEU A 173 6.78 9.75 15.18
CA LEU A 173 6.50 8.32 15.01
C LEU A 173 7.67 7.61 14.34
N TYR A 174 8.23 8.21 13.29
CA TYR A 174 9.30 7.61 12.48
C TYR A 174 10.55 7.27 13.31
N HIS A 175 10.87 8.13 14.27
CA HIS A 175 12.04 7.99 15.16
C HIS A 175 11.72 7.29 16.48
N MET A 176 10.52 6.76 16.68
CA MET A 176 10.16 6.03 17.89
C MET A 176 11.03 4.77 18.04
N ASP A 177 11.48 4.51 19.26
CA ASP A 177 12.13 3.25 19.60
C ASP A 177 11.08 2.14 19.72
N LEU A 178 11.24 1.10 18.91
CA LEU A 178 10.34 -0.05 18.89
C LEU A 178 10.77 -1.15 19.86
N HIS A 179 11.86 -0.96 20.60
CA HIS A 179 12.42 -1.92 21.57
C HIS A 179 12.62 -3.31 20.94
N GLY A 180 13.22 -3.34 19.76
CA GLY A 180 13.53 -4.55 18.98
C GLY A 180 12.35 -5.18 18.23
N ALA A 181 11.13 -4.63 18.34
CA ALA A 181 9.99 -5.08 17.56
C ALA A 181 10.13 -4.64 16.08
N PRO A 182 9.74 -5.49 15.11
CA PRO A 182 9.81 -5.16 13.68
C PRO A 182 8.76 -4.14 13.22
N TYR A 183 7.69 -3.95 14.00
CA TYR A 183 6.64 -2.98 13.69
C TYR A 183 5.91 -2.51 14.95
N ALA A 184 5.15 -1.43 14.80
CA ALA A 184 4.39 -0.78 15.85
C ALA A 184 3.00 -0.41 15.36
N TYR A 185 1.97 -0.72 16.15
CA TYR A 185 0.57 -0.44 15.83
C TYR A 185 -0.13 0.23 17.01
N THR A 186 -1.19 0.99 16.74
CA THR A 186 -2.02 1.56 17.81
C THR A 186 -3.09 0.55 18.26
N PRO A 187 -3.26 0.30 19.57
CA PRO A 187 -4.35 -0.53 20.08
C PRO A 187 -5.71 0.15 19.87
N PHE A 188 -6.78 -0.65 19.86
CA PHE A 188 -8.15 -0.12 19.88
C PHE A 188 -8.41 0.72 21.14
N CYS A 189 -9.00 1.91 20.95
CA CYS A 189 -9.55 2.70 22.04
C CYS A 189 -10.58 1.90 22.83
N ASP A 190 -10.51 1.92 24.16
CA ASP A 190 -11.44 1.24 25.08
C ASP A 190 -12.33 2.20 25.88
N ASN A 191 -12.26 3.50 25.57
CA ASN A 191 -12.87 4.57 26.37
C ASN A 191 -14.18 5.15 25.77
N ASN A 192 -14.81 4.44 24.85
CA ASN A 192 -16.19 4.70 24.43
C ASN A 192 -17.08 3.50 24.80
N ALA A 193 -17.89 3.66 25.85
CA ALA A 193 -18.76 2.61 26.38
C ALA A 193 -19.91 2.26 25.42
N ASP A 194 -20.33 3.20 24.56
CA ASP A 194 -21.40 2.97 23.59
C ASP A 194 -21.04 1.87 22.59
N MET A 195 -19.75 1.56 22.41
CA MET A 195 -19.30 0.53 21.47
C MET A 195 -18.93 -0.80 22.13
N ASP A 196 -19.18 -0.99 23.43
CA ASP A 196 -18.73 -2.17 24.16
C ASP A 196 -19.27 -3.49 23.58
N GLU A 197 -20.50 -3.50 23.06
CA GLU A 197 -21.11 -4.66 22.41
C GLU A 197 -20.40 -5.08 21.11
N TYR A 198 -19.73 -4.16 20.43
CA TYR A 198 -19.02 -4.41 19.17
C TYR A 198 -17.55 -4.77 19.38
N ARG A 199 -17.08 -4.83 20.64
CA ARG A 199 -15.68 -5.18 20.98
C ARG A 199 -15.47 -6.69 20.92
N PHE A 200 -15.60 -7.26 19.73
CA PHE A 200 -15.50 -8.70 19.50
C PHE A 200 -14.18 -9.31 20.03
N TRP A 201 -13.08 -8.53 20.04
CA TRP A 201 -11.78 -8.98 20.53
C TRP A 201 -11.70 -9.17 22.06
N LYS A 202 -12.67 -8.65 22.83
CA LYS A 202 -12.75 -8.86 24.29
C LYS A 202 -13.41 -10.20 24.67
N GLY A 203 -13.97 -10.93 23.70
CA GLY A 203 -14.62 -12.23 23.91
C GLY A 203 -14.11 -13.31 22.97
N GLY A 204 -14.67 -14.51 23.12
CA GLY A 204 -14.46 -15.66 22.23
C GLY A 204 -12.99 -15.97 21.92
N PHE A 205 -12.75 -16.38 20.67
CA PHE A 205 -11.45 -16.77 20.15
C PHE A 205 -10.35 -15.72 20.42
N TRP A 206 -10.62 -14.44 20.12
CA TRP A 206 -9.61 -13.39 20.22
C TRP A 206 -9.15 -13.17 21.66
N ARG A 207 -10.07 -13.15 22.64
CA ARG A 207 -9.67 -13.03 24.05
C ARG A 207 -8.72 -14.15 24.46
N ASP A 208 -9.07 -15.38 24.11
CA ASP A 208 -8.33 -16.57 24.53
C ASP A 208 -6.99 -16.68 23.80
N HIS A 209 -6.95 -16.33 22.51
CA HIS A 209 -5.74 -16.30 21.70
C HIS A 209 -4.78 -15.19 22.14
N LEU A 210 -5.28 -13.97 22.42
CA LEU A 210 -4.45 -12.81 22.74
C LEU A 210 -3.75 -12.92 24.12
N GLN A 211 -4.31 -13.68 25.06
CA GLN A 211 -3.72 -13.93 26.39
C GLN A 211 -3.29 -12.64 27.11
N GLY A 212 -4.17 -11.63 27.09
CA GLY A 212 -3.93 -10.33 27.72
C GLY A 212 -3.19 -9.31 26.85
N LYS A 213 -2.72 -9.69 25.64
CA LYS A 213 -2.19 -8.72 24.68
C LYS A 213 -3.30 -7.89 24.04
N PRO A 214 -3.01 -6.64 23.64
CA PRO A 214 -4.01 -5.79 23.01
C PRO A 214 -4.33 -6.21 21.57
N TYR A 215 -5.53 -5.84 21.13
CA TYR A 215 -5.94 -5.92 19.73
C TYR A 215 -5.64 -4.59 19.03
N HIS A 216 -4.85 -4.63 17.96
CA HIS A 216 -4.30 -3.47 17.27
C HIS A 216 -5.04 -3.15 15.97
N ILE A 217 -5.01 -1.88 15.56
CA ILE A 217 -5.68 -1.36 14.36
C ILE A 217 -4.69 -1.19 13.20
N SER A 218 -5.05 -1.64 12.00
CA SER A 218 -4.20 -1.60 10.78
C SER A 218 -4.27 -0.28 9.99
N ALA A 219 -4.78 0.80 10.60
CA ALA A 219 -4.98 2.08 9.93
C ALA A 219 -3.71 2.95 9.95
N LEU A 220 -2.90 2.85 11.01
CA LEU A 220 -1.60 3.51 11.16
C LEU A 220 -0.63 2.52 11.81
N TYR A 221 0.54 2.34 11.20
CA TYR A 221 1.62 1.56 11.82
C TYR A 221 3.00 1.97 11.29
N LEU A 222 4.02 1.83 12.14
CA LEU A 222 5.43 1.99 11.78
C LEU A 222 6.04 0.60 11.55
N VAL A 223 6.86 0.46 10.52
CA VAL A 223 7.64 -0.75 10.26
C VAL A 223 9.12 -0.39 10.25
N ASP A 224 9.89 -1.09 11.09
CA ASP A 224 11.34 -1.11 10.98
C ASP A 224 11.71 -2.16 9.93
N LEU A 225 11.85 -1.75 8.67
CA LEU A 225 12.09 -2.65 7.54
C LEU A 225 13.44 -3.37 7.67
N LYS A 226 14.44 -2.74 8.30
CA LYS A 226 15.72 -3.40 8.60
C LYS A 226 15.46 -4.60 9.51
N ARG A 227 14.83 -4.38 10.67
CA ARG A 227 14.50 -5.44 11.64
C ARG A 227 13.54 -6.48 11.06
N PHE A 228 12.51 -6.03 10.34
CA PHE A 228 11.50 -6.88 9.70
C PHE A 228 12.12 -7.87 8.72
N ARG A 229 13.08 -7.41 7.90
CA ARG A 229 13.85 -8.26 6.97
C ARG A 229 14.82 -9.19 7.71
N GLN A 230 15.54 -8.68 8.71
CA GLN A 230 16.50 -9.46 9.50
C GLN A 230 15.88 -10.71 10.14
N ILE A 231 14.66 -10.59 10.69
CA ILE A 231 13.97 -11.72 11.34
C ILE A 231 13.08 -12.52 10.39
N ALA A 232 13.13 -12.23 9.08
CA ALA A 232 12.26 -12.81 8.07
C ALA A 232 10.75 -12.73 8.41
N ALA A 233 10.30 -11.61 9.01
CA ALA A 233 8.92 -11.44 9.44
C ALA A 233 7.92 -11.56 8.27
N GLY A 234 8.30 -11.10 7.07
CA GLY A 234 7.50 -11.23 5.86
C GLY A 234 7.19 -12.68 5.49
N ASP A 235 8.19 -13.56 5.56
CA ASP A 235 7.99 -14.99 5.30
C ASP A 235 7.12 -15.65 6.36
N GLN A 236 7.33 -15.32 7.64
CA GLN A 236 6.49 -15.82 8.73
C GLN A 236 5.02 -15.41 8.54
N LEU A 237 4.75 -14.15 8.21
CA LEU A 237 3.39 -13.66 7.93
C LEU A 237 2.77 -14.37 6.72
N ARG A 238 3.53 -14.59 5.64
CA ARG A 238 3.05 -15.30 4.44
C ARG A 238 2.72 -16.76 4.74
N VAL A 239 3.50 -17.45 5.58
CA VAL A 239 3.21 -18.83 6.02
C VAL A 239 1.93 -18.89 6.84
N VAL A 240 1.77 -18.01 7.84
CA VAL A 240 0.55 -17.94 8.66
C VAL A 240 -0.67 -17.62 7.78
N TYR A 241 -0.52 -16.65 6.87
CA TYR A 241 -1.56 -16.30 5.90
C TYR A 241 -1.95 -17.49 5.01
N ASP A 242 -0.98 -18.24 4.46
CA ASP A 242 -1.28 -19.36 3.56
C ASP A 242 -2.03 -20.49 4.28
N GLN A 243 -1.73 -20.69 5.57
CA GLN A 243 -2.44 -21.64 6.42
C GLN A 243 -3.88 -21.19 6.69
N LEU A 244 -4.08 -19.95 7.14
CA LEU A 244 -5.38 -19.44 7.56
C LEU A 244 -6.30 -19.12 6.37
N SER A 245 -5.77 -18.61 5.27
CA SER A 245 -6.57 -18.11 4.14
C SER A 245 -7.29 -19.18 3.33
N LYS A 246 -7.05 -20.47 3.61
CA LYS A 246 -7.76 -21.60 3.02
C LYS A 246 -9.20 -21.72 3.52
N ASP A 247 -9.46 -21.24 4.74
CA ASP A 247 -10.81 -21.06 5.24
C ASP A 247 -11.32 -19.65 4.86
N PRO A 248 -12.40 -19.53 4.08
CA PRO A 248 -12.94 -18.24 3.67
C PRO A 248 -13.48 -17.40 4.84
N ASN A 249 -13.81 -18.02 5.98
CA ASN A 249 -14.30 -17.32 7.17
C ASN A 249 -13.17 -16.78 8.05
N SER A 250 -11.94 -17.19 7.80
CA SER A 250 -10.76 -16.72 8.51
C SER A 250 -10.28 -15.36 8.01
N LEU A 251 -9.62 -14.62 8.89
CA LEU A 251 -9.07 -13.29 8.61
C LEU A 251 -10.13 -12.33 8.04
N ALA A 252 -11.14 -12.01 8.86
CA ALA A 252 -12.25 -11.14 8.48
C ALA A 252 -11.74 -9.77 8.00
N ASN A 253 -10.79 -9.19 8.71
CA ASN A 253 -10.04 -8.00 8.30
C ASN A 253 -8.57 -8.38 8.14
N LEU A 254 -8.20 -8.87 6.96
CA LEU A 254 -6.91 -9.53 6.73
C LEU A 254 -5.68 -8.74 7.20
N ASP A 255 -5.64 -7.45 6.91
CA ASP A 255 -4.53 -6.55 7.27
C ASP A 255 -4.42 -6.28 8.78
N GLN A 256 -5.50 -6.48 9.53
CA GLN A 256 -5.57 -6.29 10.98
C GLN A 256 -5.45 -7.61 11.73
N ASP A 257 -6.20 -8.62 11.31
CA ASP A 257 -6.29 -9.91 11.98
C ASP A 257 -4.96 -10.67 11.88
N LEU A 258 -4.26 -10.60 10.74
CA LEU A 258 -3.00 -11.32 10.55
C LEU A 258 -1.89 -10.91 11.54
N PRO A 259 -1.53 -9.62 11.70
CA PRO A 259 -0.54 -9.21 12.70
C PRO A 259 -1.02 -9.50 14.13
N ASN A 260 -2.32 -9.30 14.43
CA ASN A 260 -2.85 -9.62 15.76
C ASN A 260 -2.81 -11.12 16.07
N TYR A 261 -2.98 -11.99 15.08
CA TYR A 261 -2.84 -13.44 15.25
C TYR A 261 -1.38 -13.81 15.47
N ALA A 262 -0.47 -13.25 14.67
CA ALA A 262 0.96 -13.56 14.68
C ALA A 262 1.75 -12.92 15.84
N GLN A 263 1.12 -12.08 16.69
CA GLN A 263 1.83 -11.26 17.68
C GLN A 263 2.56 -12.02 18.79
N HIS A 264 2.38 -13.35 18.87
CA HIS A 264 3.15 -14.23 19.74
C HIS A 264 4.51 -14.61 19.17
N SER A 265 4.62 -14.73 17.84
CA SER A 265 5.89 -14.99 17.15
C SER A 265 6.54 -13.71 16.61
N ILE A 266 5.74 -12.72 16.21
CA ILE A 266 6.21 -11.45 15.65
C ILE A 266 5.74 -10.32 16.56
N ARG A 267 6.64 -9.84 17.43
CA ARG A 267 6.31 -8.84 18.45
C ARG A 267 5.72 -7.56 17.81
N ILE A 268 4.60 -7.07 18.34
CA ILE A 268 4.08 -5.74 18.07
C ILE A 268 4.52 -4.80 19.20
N HIS A 269 5.06 -3.63 18.85
CA HIS A 269 5.17 -2.52 19.80
C HIS A 269 3.87 -1.72 19.81
N SER A 270 3.21 -1.60 20.96
CA SER A 270 1.94 -0.87 21.07
C SER A 270 2.18 0.63 21.17
N LEU A 271 1.69 1.38 20.17
CA LEU A 271 1.80 2.84 20.13
C LEU A 271 0.91 3.52 21.18
N PRO A 272 1.30 4.72 21.66
CA PRO A 272 0.43 5.57 22.47
C PRO A 272 -0.91 5.85 21.79
N GLN A 273 -2.02 5.85 22.56
CA GLN A 273 -3.37 5.98 22.02
C GLN A 273 -3.61 7.28 21.23
N GLU A 274 -2.90 8.35 21.54
CA GLU A 274 -2.95 9.62 20.81
C GLU A 274 -2.57 9.50 19.33
N TRP A 275 -1.85 8.45 18.93
CA TRP A 275 -1.48 8.23 17.53
C TRP A 275 -2.66 7.84 16.65
N LEU A 276 -3.78 7.35 17.20
CA LEU A 276 -4.94 6.99 16.41
C LEU A 276 -6.23 7.28 17.17
N TRP A 277 -7.05 8.16 16.61
CA TRP A 277 -8.39 8.45 17.11
C TRP A 277 -9.43 8.17 16.02
N CYS A 278 -10.52 7.50 16.38
CA CYS A 278 -11.74 7.47 15.57
C CYS A 278 -12.97 7.70 16.45
N GLU A 279 -13.95 8.43 15.92
CA GLU A 279 -15.18 8.79 16.62
C GLU A 279 -15.99 7.60 17.14
N SER A 280 -16.02 6.49 16.41
CA SER A 280 -16.77 5.32 16.88
C SER A 280 -16.14 4.75 18.15
N TRP A 281 -14.82 4.54 18.18
CA TRP A 281 -14.19 3.76 19.25
C TRP A 281 -13.61 4.59 20.40
N CYS A 282 -13.27 5.85 20.13
CA CYS A 282 -12.57 6.72 21.07
C CYS A 282 -13.51 7.77 21.65
N GLY A 283 -13.41 7.99 22.96
CA GLY A 283 -14.18 9.03 23.65
C GLY A 283 -13.84 10.43 23.13
N ASN A 284 -14.85 11.29 22.97
CA ASN A 284 -14.68 12.65 22.42
C ASN A 284 -13.69 13.51 23.21
N ALA A 285 -13.52 13.28 24.51
CA ALA A 285 -12.58 14.01 25.36
C ALA A 285 -11.10 13.84 24.94
N THR A 286 -10.75 12.76 24.23
CA THR A 286 -9.36 12.51 23.79
C THR A 286 -9.06 13.08 22.41
N LYS A 287 -10.07 13.53 21.66
CA LYS A 287 -9.93 14.03 20.28
C LYS A 287 -8.96 15.22 20.15
N SER A 288 -8.89 16.09 21.16
CA SER A 288 -7.99 17.24 21.16
C SER A 288 -6.51 16.87 21.23
N LYS A 289 -6.19 15.66 21.72
CA LYS A 289 -4.83 15.12 21.80
C LYS A 289 -4.48 14.23 20.61
N ALA A 290 -5.42 13.96 19.71
CA ALA A 290 -5.23 13.04 18.59
C ALA A 290 -4.22 13.59 17.58
N LYS A 291 -3.16 12.81 17.34
CA LYS A 291 -2.12 13.06 16.34
C LYS A 291 -2.56 12.65 14.94
N THR A 292 -3.36 11.59 14.81
CA THR A 292 -4.07 11.27 13.57
C THR A 292 -5.54 10.95 13.87
N ILE A 293 -6.40 11.22 12.89
CA ILE A 293 -7.82 10.88 12.94
C ILE A 293 -8.13 9.96 11.77
N ASP A 294 -8.62 8.77 12.09
CA ASP A 294 -9.14 7.81 11.14
C ASP A 294 -10.67 7.96 10.99
N LEU A 295 -11.16 7.93 9.76
CA LEU A 295 -12.59 8.03 9.44
C LEU A 295 -13.22 6.64 9.45
N CYS A 296 -13.09 5.93 10.57
CA CYS A 296 -13.56 4.56 10.70
C CYS A 296 -15.08 4.44 10.50
N ASN A 297 -15.51 3.25 10.07
CA ASN A 297 -16.93 2.97 9.88
C ASN A 297 -17.63 2.82 11.23
N ASN A 298 -18.86 3.34 11.32
CA ASN A 298 -19.70 3.19 12.50
C ASN A 298 -20.59 1.94 12.36
N PRO A 299 -20.57 1.00 13.32
CA PRO A 299 -21.41 -0.20 13.25
C PRO A 299 -22.91 0.09 13.48
N ARG A 300 -23.24 1.21 14.13
CA ARG A 300 -24.63 1.62 14.43
C ARG A 300 -25.25 2.53 13.37
N THR A 301 -24.45 3.33 12.68
CA THR A 301 -24.94 4.34 11.73
C THR A 301 -24.24 4.25 10.39
N LYS A 302 -24.93 4.64 9.30
CA LYS A 302 -24.38 4.63 7.94
C LYS A 302 -24.20 6.05 7.40
N GLU A 303 -23.38 6.85 8.08
CA GLU A 303 -23.00 8.18 7.57
C GLU A 303 -21.98 8.04 6.42
N PRO A 304 -22.15 8.73 5.28
CA PRO A 304 -21.14 8.76 4.23
C PRO A 304 -19.81 9.37 4.71
N LYS A 305 -18.68 8.77 4.33
CA LYS A 305 -17.35 9.19 4.80
C LYS A 305 -17.03 10.68 4.57
N LEU A 306 -17.44 11.26 3.45
CA LEU A 306 -17.19 12.69 3.17
C LEU A 306 -18.00 13.61 4.10
N SER A 307 -19.21 13.21 4.51
CA SER A 307 -20.01 13.94 5.52
C SER A 307 -19.35 13.85 6.89
N ALA A 308 -18.97 12.63 7.28
CA ALA A 308 -18.27 12.37 8.53
C ALA A 308 -16.96 13.17 8.59
N ALA A 309 -16.21 13.25 7.50
CA ALA A 309 -14.96 13.99 7.44
C ALA A 309 -15.14 15.49 7.74
N ARG A 310 -16.12 16.14 7.09
CA ARG A 310 -16.44 17.56 7.34
C ARG A 310 -16.86 17.81 8.79
N ARG A 311 -17.72 16.93 9.34
CA ARG A 311 -18.23 17.06 10.71
C ARG A 311 -17.17 16.78 11.77
N ILE A 312 -16.38 15.72 11.59
CA ILE A 312 -15.39 15.24 12.56
C ILE A 312 -14.15 16.12 12.53
N ILE A 313 -13.60 16.40 11.35
CA ILE A 313 -12.30 17.07 11.22
C ILE A 313 -12.50 18.59 11.13
N GLY A 314 -13.62 19.04 10.56
CA GLY A 314 -14.01 20.45 10.55
C GLY A 314 -13.24 21.27 9.52
N PRO A 315 -12.93 22.55 9.84
CA PRO A 315 -12.35 23.50 8.89
C PRO A 315 -11.04 23.04 8.24
N LEU A 316 -10.22 22.27 8.96
CA LEU A 316 -8.98 21.71 8.41
C LEU A 316 -9.26 20.82 7.19
N TRP A 317 -10.30 19.97 7.26
CA TRP A 317 -10.63 19.09 6.14
C TRP A 317 -11.13 19.88 4.93
N GLU A 318 -11.99 20.88 5.15
CA GLU A 318 -12.51 21.73 4.07
C GLU A 318 -11.40 22.49 3.37
N GLN A 319 -10.41 22.99 4.11
CA GLN A 319 -9.24 23.64 3.55
C GLN A 319 -8.42 22.67 2.68
N LEU A 320 -8.05 21.51 3.21
CA LEU A 320 -7.24 20.52 2.48
C LEU A 320 -7.98 19.99 1.24
N ASP A 321 -9.28 19.78 1.36
CA ASP A 321 -10.15 19.35 0.27
C ASP A 321 -10.23 20.40 -0.85
N ALA A 322 -10.38 21.68 -0.51
CA ALA A 322 -10.37 22.76 -1.50
C ALA A 322 -9.01 22.90 -2.21
N GLU A 323 -7.91 22.72 -1.47
CA GLU A 323 -6.55 22.78 -2.03
C GLU A 323 -6.27 21.65 -3.02
N GLN A 324 -6.58 20.40 -2.66
CA GLN A 324 -6.39 19.26 -3.56
C GLN A 324 -7.32 19.34 -4.78
N GLU A 325 -8.55 19.84 -4.60
CA GLU A 325 -9.51 19.98 -5.70
C GLU A 325 -9.05 21.06 -6.68
N GLY A 326 -8.46 22.15 -6.18
CA GLY A 326 -7.85 23.18 -7.02
C GLY A 326 -6.79 22.63 -7.97
N VAL A 327 -5.89 21.78 -7.45
CA VAL A 327 -4.84 21.11 -8.27
C VAL A 327 -5.46 20.09 -9.22
N THR A 328 -6.40 19.29 -8.74
CA THR A 328 -7.09 18.28 -9.56
C THR A 328 -7.76 18.93 -10.78
N ARG A 329 -8.52 20.02 -10.58
CA ARG A 329 -9.18 20.76 -11.66
C ARG A 329 -8.19 21.45 -12.61
N GLU A 330 -7.01 21.83 -12.13
CA GLU A 330 -5.96 22.41 -12.97
C GLU A 330 -5.38 21.36 -13.92
N VAL A 331 -5.04 20.18 -13.39
CA VAL A 331 -4.54 19.03 -14.16
C VAL A 331 -5.58 18.56 -15.17
N GLN A 332 -6.84 18.37 -14.76
CA GLN A 332 -7.93 17.99 -15.66
C GLN A 332 -8.06 18.96 -16.84
N ARG A 333 -8.10 20.28 -16.56
CA ARG A 333 -8.18 21.30 -17.62
C ARG A 333 -6.95 21.31 -18.54
N HIS A 334 -5.77 20.96 -18.03
CA HIS A 334 -4.57 20.84 -18.84
C HIS A 334 -4.68 19.64 -19.80
N LEU A 335 -5.15 18.50 -19.31
CA LEU A 335 -5.33 17.27 -20.09
C LEU A 335 -6.39 17.44 -21.18
N GLU A 336 -7.54 18.02 -20.84
CA GLU A 336 -8.60 18.32 -21.81
C GLU A 336 -8.10 19.21 -22.96
N ARG A 337 -7.22 20.18 -22.66
CA ARG A 337 -6.59 21.04 -23.68
C ARG A 337 -5.64 20.25 -24.57
N LEU A 338 -4.82 19.36 -24.01
CA LEU A 338 -3.90 18.51 -24.77
C LEU A 338 -4.67 17.54 -25.67
N GLU A 339 -5.75 16.94 -25.18
CA GLU A 339 -6.62 16.05 -25.97
C GLU A 339 -7.31 16.82 -27.10
N ALA A 340 -7.84 18.01 -26.83
CA ALA A 340 -8.44 18.86 -27.85
C ALA A 340 -7.42 19.29 -28.90
N GLN A 341 -6.17 19.56 -28.52
CA GLN A 341 -5.09 19.87 -29.45
C GLN A 341 -4.74 18.67 -30.33
N ARG A 342 -4.55 17.48 -29.74
CA ARG A 342 -4.27 16.23 -30.48
C ARG A 342 -5.39 15.89 -31.46
N ALA A 343 -6.65 16.10 -31.07
CA ALA A 343 -7.80 15.87 -31.94
C ALA A 343 -7.81 16.83 -33.14
N ARG A 344 -7.43 18.10 -32.96
CA ARG A 344 -7.29 19.08 -34.05
C ARG A 344 -6.16 18.71 -35.00
N GLU A 345 -4.99 18.37 -34.47
CA GLU A 345 -3.83 17.95 -35.27
C GLU A 345 -4.12 16.67 -36.08
N ALA A 346 -4.87 15.72 -35.51
CA ALA A 346 -5.32 14.53 -36.23
C ALA A 346 -6.34 14.85 -37.35
N ALA A 347 -7.25 15.79 -37.12
CA ALA A 347 -8.21 16.23 -38.14
C ALA A 347 -7.52 16.99 -39.30
N GLU A 348 -6.53 17.82 -38.99
CA GLU A 348 -5.74 18.56 -39.99
C GLU A 348 -4.77 17.63 -40.75
N GLY A 349 -4.16 16.65 -40.08
CA GLY A 349 -3.30 15.63 -40.69
C GLY A 349 -4.05 14.61 -41.55
N GLY A 350 -5.31 14.30 -41.21
CA GLY A 350 -6.19 13.46 -42.03
C GLY A 350 -6.71 14.15 -43.30
N MET A 351 -6.71 15.49 -43.34
CA MET A 351 -7.15 16.27 -44.51
C MET A 351 -6.07 16.41 -45.59
N ALA A 352 -4.81 16.07 -45.30
CA ALA A 352 -3.70 16.17 -46.25
C ALA A 352 -3.52 14.93 -47.17
N ALA A 353 -4.40 13.92 -47.06
CA ALA A 353 -4.30 12.65 -47.79
C ALA A 353 -5.36 12.43 -48.88
N GLU A 354 -6.04 13.49 -49.36
CA GLU A 354 -6.90 13.39 -50.55
C GLU A 354 -6.53 14.45 -51.60
N GLY A 355 -5.61 14.07 -52.49
CA GLY A 355 -5.48 14.63 -53.83
C GLY A 355 -5.99 13.60 -54.86
N PRO A 356 -6.61 14.03 -55.98
CA PRO A 356 -7.37 13.12 -56.83
C PRO A 356 -6.43 12.28 -57.71
N ALA A 357 -6.63 10.97 -57.70
CA ALA A 357 -6.08 10.08 -58.72
C ALA A 357 -7.19 9.15 -59.22
N GLU A 358 -7.54 9.34 -60.49
CA GLU A 358 -8.42 8.47 -61.26
C GLU A 358 -7.84 7.06 -61.40
N GLY A 359 -8.73 6.06 -61.40
CA GLY A 359 -8.59 4.87 -62.24
C GLY A 359 -8.14 3.58 -61.55
N GLY A 360 -9.02 2.57 -61.59
CA GLY A 360 -8.63 1.17 -61.48
C GLY A 360 -9.46 0.36 -60.49
N ALA A 361 -10.50 -0.31 -61.00
CA ALA A 361 -11.21 -1.36 -60.29
C ALA A 361 -10.31 -2.58 -60.08
N GLU A 362 -10.37 -3.21 -58.90
CA GLU A 362 -10.42 -4.67 -58.77
C GLU A 362 -10.83 -5.09 -57.34
N GLU A 363 -11.55 -6.21 -57.30
CA GLU A 363 -12.28 -6.77 -56.16
C GLU A 363 -11.37 -7.51 -55.16
N GLY A 364 -11.82 -7.54 -53.90
CA GLY A 364 -11.76 -8.76 -53.07
C GLY A 364 -10.69 -8.81 -51.98
N GLY A 365 -11.14 -9.04 -50.74
CA GLY A 365 -10.31 -9.67 -49.71
C GLY A 365 -10.42 -9.07 -48.32
N LEU A 366 -11.31 -9.62 -47.50
CA LEU A 366 -11.25 -9.50 -46.04
C LEU A 366 -9.90 -10.04 -45.52
N SER A 367 -9.27 -9.34 -44.57
CA SER A 367 -8.55 -10.01 -43.49
C SER A 367 -8.35 -9.13 -42.26
N SER A 368 -8.94 -9.64 -41.18
CA SER A 368 -8.75 -9.44 -39.76
C SER A 368 -7.40 -8.90 -39.27
N TYR A 369 -7.53 -7.93 -38.35
CA TYR A 369 -6.62 -7.62 -37.26
C TYR A 369 -6.21 -8.87 -36.48
N VAL A 370 -4.92 -9.08 -36.29
CA VAL A 370 -4.34 -9.99 -35.28
C VAL A 370 -3.34 -9.20 -34.45
N SER A 371 -3.59 -9.13 -33.14
CA SER A 371 -2.65 -8.57 -32.15
C SER A 371 -1.57 -9.62 -31.83
N PRO A 372 -0.30 -9.24 -31.67
CA PRO A 372 0.66 -10.09 -30.95
C PRO A 372 0.59 -9.79 -29.45
N ASP A 373 0.22 -10.83 -28.71
CA ASP A 373 0.74 -11.09 -27.37
C ASP A 373 2.27 -11.13 -27.44
N GLU A 374 2.98 -10.48 -26.51
CA GLU A 374 4.18 -11.09 -25.94
C GLU A 374 4.69 -10.35 -24.69
N SER A 375 4.86 -11.15 -23.64
CA SER A 375 6.09 -11.24 -22.85
C SER A 375 6.41 -10.14 -21.82
N GLY A 376 6.82 -10.63 -20.65
CA GLY A 376 7.22 -9.81 -19.52
C GLY A 376 8.59 -9.16 -19.70
N ALA A 377 8.66 -7.88 -19.33
CA ALA A 377 9.88 -7.24 -18.89
C ALA A 377 9.51 -6.18 -17.85
N VAL A 378 10.27 -6.17 -16.75
CA VAL A 378 10.26 -5.08 -15.76
C VAL A 378 10.92 -3.88 -16.42
N TRP A 379 10.18 -2.79 -16.62
CA TRP A 379 10.76 -1.54 -17.11
C TRP A 379 11.00 -0.59 -15.93
N VAL A 380 12.29 -0.34 -15.68
CA VAL A 380 12.77 0.87 -15.02
C VAL A 380 13.03 1.86 -16.15
N GLU A 381 12.21 2.91 -16.29
CA GLU A 381 12.45 3.94 -17.29
C GLU A 381 13.62 4.83 -16.83
N GLY A 382 14.72 4.73 -17.56
CA GLY A 382 15.82 5.68 -17.59
C GLY A 382 15.93 6.29 -18.99
N ASP A 383 16.35 7.53 -19.02
CA ASP A 383 16.22 8.50 -20.11
C ASP A 383 17.20 8.28 -21.31
N LEU A 384 16.76 8.77 -22.49
CA LEU A 384 17.50 9.18 -23.71
C LEU A 384 18.04 8.17 -24.77
N GLY A 385 17.69 8.43 -26.04
CA GLY A 385 18.63 8.35 -27.19
C GLY A 385 18.21 7.53 -28.43
N ALA A 386 17.84 8.22 -29.51
CA ALA A 386 17.62 7.67 -30.87
C ALA A 386 18.89 7.02 -31.48
N VAL A 387 18.76 5.98 -32.33
CA VAL A 387 19.26 5.85 -33.74
C VAL A 387 18.65 4.59 -34.41
N ALA A 388 18.33 4.70 -35.70
CA ALA A 388 17.70 3.73 -36.61
C ALA A 388 18.56 2.54 -37.09
N GLY A 389 17.90 1.49 -37.61
CA GLY A 389 18.35 0.74 -38.80
C GLY A 389 18.32 -0.80 -38.78
N GLY A 390 17.50 -1.41 -39.67
CA GLY A 390 17.97 -2.50 -40.55
C GLY A 390 17.61 -3.98 -40.27
N LEU A 391 16.50 -4.43 -40.88
CA LEU A 391 16.28 -5.62 -41.74
C LEU A 391 17.01 -6.98 -41.52
N ALA A 392 16.17 -8.05 -41.54
CA ALA A 392 16.25 -9.31 -42.31
C ALA A 392 16.43 -10.67 -41.56
N GLY A 393 15.41 -11.55 -41.69
CA GLY A 393 15.55 -12.83 -42.42
C GLY A 393 15.43 -14.18 -41.68
N ALA A 394 14.41 -14.97 -42.10
CA ALA A 394 14.26 -16.45 -42.09
C ALA A 394 14.08 -17.19 -40.73
N GLY A 395 13.30 -18.27 -40.57
CA GLY A 395 12.45 -19.07 -41.45
C GLY A 395 11.95 -20.34 -40.70
N GLU A 396 10.78 -20.83 -41.12
CA GLU A 396 10.23 -22.21 -41.09
C GLU A 396 9.92 -22.98 -39.77
N GLY A 397 8.66 -23.43 -39.67
CA GLY A 397 8.34 -24.85 -39.46
C GLY A 397 7.38 -25.22 -38.32
N GLY A 398 6.23 -25.83 -38.65
CA GLY A 398 5.54 -26.81 -37.78
C GLY A 398 4.04 -26.60 -37.55
N ALA A 399 3.22 -27.36 -38.28
CA ALA A 399 1.76 -27.45 -38.15
C ALA A 399 1.30 -28.31 -36.96
N GLY A 400 0.12 -28.00 -36.41
CA GLY A 400 -0.61 -28.86 -35.46
C GLY A 400 -2.06 -28.37 -35.30
N GLU A 401 -3.00 -29.27 -35.59
CA GLU A 401 -4.46 -29.10 -35.68
C GLU A 401 -5.15 -28.87 -34.32
N GLY A 402 -6.35 -28.27 -34.31
CA GLY A 402 -7.23 -28.31 -33.14
C GLY A 402 -8.36 -27.27 -33.08
N GLU A 403 -9.50 -27.62 -33.68
CA GLU A 403 -10.90 -27.33 -33.28
C GLU A 403 -11.32 -25.92 -32.81
N GLY A 404 -12.18 -25.29 -33.63
CA GLY A 404 -12.88 -24.05 -33.32
C GLY A 404 -14.17 -24.26 -32.52
N VAL A 405 -14.39 -23.39 -31.54
CA VAL A 405 -15.68 -23.14 -30.89
C VAL A 405 -15.87 -21.62 -30.84
N ALA A 406 -16.97 -21.14 -31.39
CA ALA A 406 -17.34 -19.72 -31.49
C ALA A 406 -17.74 -19.13 -30.13
N PRO A 407 -17.51 -17.83 -29.86
CA PRO A 407 -18.16 -17.13 -28.76
C PRO A 407 -19.43 -16.42 -29.24
N GLU A 408 -20.53 -16.70 -28.56
CA GLU A 408 -21.83 -16.05 -28.69
C GLU A 408 -21.79 -14.71 -27.95
N GLU A 409 -22.15 -13.63 -28.65
CA GLU A 409 -22.30 -12.28 -28.11
C GLU A 409 -23.56 -12.22 -27.22
N ALA A 410 -23.39 -11.89 -25.94
CA ALA A 410 -24.50 -11.53 -25.06
C ALA A 410 -24.43 -10.04 -24.74
N GLN A 411 -25.35 -9.30 -25.34
CA GLN A 411 -25.74 -7.95 -24.97
C GLN A 411 -26.42 -8.01 -23.60
N GLU A 412 -25.97 -7.21 -22.63
CA GLU A 412 -26.65 -7.07 -21.35
C GLU A 412 -27.38 -5.72 -21.32
N GLU A 413 -28.70 -5.81 -21.52
CA GLU A 413 -29.65 -4.73 -21.33
C GLU A 413 -29.79 -4.39 -19.85
N VAL A 414 -29.96 -3.09 -19.60
CA VAL A 414 -30.18 -2.48 -18.30
C VAL A 414 -31.66 -2.62 -17.94
N GLU A 415 -31.98 -3.49 -16.97
CA GLU A 415 -33.25 -3.41 -16.23
C GLU A 415 -33.03 -3.55 -14.72
N ALA A 416 -33.49 -2.54 -13.99
CA ALA A 416 -33.61 -2.55 -12.55
C ALA A 416 -34.96 -3.16 -12.13
N PRO A 417 -35.04 -3.85 -10.97
CA PRO A 417 -36.30 -3.99 -10.29
C PRO A 417 -36.30 -3.27 -8.93
N SER A 418 -37.23 -2.34 -8.80
CA SER A 418 -37.92 -2.01 -7.57
C SER A 418 -38.75 -3.22 -7.09
N ASP A 419 -38.62 -3.64 -5.84
CA ASP A 419 -39.64 -3.45 -4.78
C ASP A 419 -39.31 -4.32 -3.55
N ALA A 420 -39.91 -3.94 -2.43
CA ALA A 420 -39.68 -4.43 -1.07
C ALA A 420 -39.83 -5.95 -0.87
N GLY A 421 -38.90 -6.52 -0.08
CA GLY A 421 -38.98 -7.87 0.46
C GLY A 421 -38.05 -8.01 1.66
N GLU A 422 -38.59 -8.54 2.75
CA GLU A 422 -37.99 -8.66 4.09
C GLU A 422 -36.59 -9.29 4.07
N GLY A 423 -35.62 -8.62 4.70
CA GLY A 423 -34.25 -9.12 4.85
C GLY A 423 -34.15 -10.20 5.92
N PRO A 424 -33.26 -11.21 5.78
CA PRO A 424 -33.11 -12.26 6.77
C PRO A 424 -32.40 -11.74 8.03
N VAL A 425 -33.01 -12.05 9.17
CA VAL A 425 -32.44 -11.88 10.51
C VAL A 425 -31.29 -12.88 10.67
N PHE A 426 -30.06 -12.39 10.77
CA PHE A 426 -28.91 -13.23 11.14
C PHE A 426 -28.94 -13.51 12.65
N GLY A 427 -29.47 -14.69 13.01
CA GLY A 427 -29.28 -15.29 14.33
C GLY A 427 -27.89 -15.92 14.41
N TRP A 428 -27.09 -15.47 15.37
CA TRP A 428 -25.86 -16.14 15.77
C TRP A 428 -26.23 -17.28 16.71
N ASP A 429 -26.22 -18.52 16.20
CA ASP A 429 -26.30 -19.70 17.04
C ASP A 429 -24.89 -20.12 17.45
N HIS A 430 -24.65 -20.13 18.76
CA HIS A 430 -23.42 -20.59 19.37
C HIS A 430 -23.59 -22.05 19.77
N THR A 431 -23.18 -22.97 18.90
CA THR A 431 -22.80 -24.33 19.31
C THR A 431 -21.89 -24.99 18.27
N GLU A 432 -20.77 -25.52 18.77
CA GLU A 432 -19.90 -26.54 18.15
C GLU A 432 -18.99 -26.11 16.97
N LEU A 433 -17.79 -25.59 17.28
CA LEU A 433 -16.48 -26.29 17.24
C LEU A 433 -15.30 -25.32 17.35
#